data_AF-A0A317SKI6-F1
#
_entry.id   AF-A0A317SKI6-F1
#
_cell.length_a   1.000
_cell.length_b   1.000
_cell.length_c   1.000
_cell.angle_alpha   90.00
_cell.angle_beta   90.00
_cell.angle_gamma   90.00
#
_symmetry.space_group_name_H-M   'P 1'
#
loop_
_entity.id
_entity.type
_entity.pdbx_description
1 polymer ?
#
loop_
_entity_poly.entity_id
_entity_poly.type
_entity_poly.pdbx_seq_one_letter_code
_entity_poly.pdbx_strand_id
1 'polypeptide(L)'
;YFSSPDLELADPLLYDRLIRYYQTPSEREAEGRSKGWSGILEADVTRSEAKVEALRENPRETLESRAETNQGQTVSSKEEAEQVWRETMTLRFLEGRDEEADYAAIDGNEEYDDYRQIERDAQDAYFDAESPSVEGSTTGDTGIQDF
;
A
#
# COMPACT_ATOMS: atom_id res chain seq x y z
N TYR A 1 -1.60 -8.82 -0.85
CA TYR A 1 -0.40 -8.12 -0.35
C TYR A 1 -0.05 -8.58 1.07
N PHE A 2 -0.71 -8.10 2.14
CA PHE A 2 -0.34 -8.44 3.54
C PHE A 2 -0.49 -9.92 3.96
N SER A 3 -1.14 -10.75 3.14
CA SER A 3 -1.26 -12.19 3.37
C SER A 3 -0.17 -13.01 2.68
N SER A 4 0.73 -12.36 1.91
CA SER A 4 1.83 -13.07 1.25
C SER A 4 2.88 -13.48 2.29
N PRO A 5 3.33 -14.75 2.30
CA PRO A 5 4.45 -15.19 3.13
C PRO A 5 5.75 -14.42 2.86
N ASP A 6 5.90 -13.94 1.62
CA ASP A 6 7.13 -13.29 1.12
C ASP A 6 7.35 -11.91 1.75
N LEU A 7 6.30 -11.30 2.32
CA LEU A 7 6.41 -10.02 3.00
C LEU A 7 7.31 -10.09 4.25
N GLU A 8 7.50 -11.27 4.85
CA GLU A 8 8.55 -11.47 5.89
C GLU A 8 9.95 -11.20 5.32
N LEU A 9 10.20 -11.59 4.06
CA LEU A 9 11.50 -11.49 3.42
C LEU A 9 11.83 -10.05 3.03
N ALA A 10 10.82 -9.22 2.76
CA ALA A 10 11.00 -7.81 2.45
C ALA A 10 11.67 -7.04 3.61
N ASP A 11 11.24 -7.28 4.86
CA ASP A 11 11.91 -6.75 6.06
C ASP A 11 11.97 -7.79 7.20
N PRO A 12 13.00 -8.67 7.19
CA PRO A 12 13.07 -9.81 8.10
C PRO A 12 13.25 -9.43 9.56
N LEU A 13 13.91 -8.29 9.83
CA LEU A 13 14.21 -7.85 11.18
C LEU A 13 13.00 -7.20 11.83
N LEU A 14 12.27 -6.39 11.07
CA LEU A 14 11.03 -5.78 11.53
C LEU A 14 9.94 -6.85 11.71
N TYR A 15 9.85 -7.82 10.80
CA TYR A 15 8.92 -8.95 10.93
C TYR A 15 9.21 -9.78 12.20
N ASP A 16 10.47 -10.07 12.48
CA ASP A 16 10.85 -10.83 13.68
C ASP A 16 10.39 -10.11 14.97
N ARG A 17 10.57 -8.79 15.02
CA ARG A 17 10.25 -8.00 16.20
C ARG A 17 8.76 -7.73 16.38
N LEU A 18 8.05 -7.40 15.30
CA LEU A 18 6.63 -7.03 15.38
C LEU A 18 5.70 -8.24 15.29
N ILE A 19 6.07 -9.28 14.55
CA ILE A 19 5.18 -10.43 14.33
C ILE A 19 5.69 -11.63 15.13
N ARG A 20 6.91 -12.11 14.86
CA ARG A 20 7.41 -13.36 15.46
C ARG A 20 7.59 -13.29 16.98
N TYR A 21 7.86 -12.12 17.55
CA TYR A 21 7.94 -11.91 19.00
C TYR A 21 6.61 -12.21 19.71
N TYR A 22 5.48 -11.77 19.13
CA TYR A 22 4.14 -11.93 19.71
C TYR A 22 3.42 -13.23 19.29
N GLN A 23 4.00 -13.99 18.36
CA GLN A 23 3.50 -15.31 18.00
C GLN A 23 3.68 -16.34 19.12
N THR A 24 2.65 -17.14 19.32
CA THR A 24 2.67 -18.32 20.19
C THR A 24 3.48 -19.46 19.55
N PRO A 25 3.99 -20.44 20.35
CA PRO A 25 4.64 -21.63 19.80
C PRO A 25 3.77 -22.38 18.79
N SER A 26 2.47 -22.51 19.06
CA SER A 26 1.52 -23.19 18.18
C SER A 26 1.34 -22.47 16.82
N GLU A 27 1.34 -21.14 16.82
CA GLU A 27 1.28 -20.34 15.59
C GLU A 27 2.56 -20.52 14.76
N ARG A 28 3.75 -20.50 15.40
CA ARG A 28 5.03 -20.73 14.71
C ARG A 28 5.13 -22.14 14.12
N GLU A 29 4.64 -23.15 14.82
CA GLU A 29 4.61 -24.52 14.29
C GLU A 29 3.65 -24.65 13.10
N ALA A 30 2.51 -23.96 13.13
CA ALA A 30 1.57 -23.94 12.00
C ALA A 30 2.19 -23.26 10.77
N GLU A 31 2.86 -22.15 10.99
CA GLU A 31 3.58 -21.41 9.95
C GLU A 31 4.79 -22.19 9.41
N GLY A 32 5.58 -22.82 10.28
CA GLY A 32 6.68 -23.69 9.86
C GLY A 32 6.19 -24.89 9.03
N ARG A 33 5.01 -25.44 9.37
CA ARG A 33 4.38 -26.50 8.57
C ARG A 33 3.89 -26.01 7.21
N SER A 34 3.39 -24.78 7.10
CA SER A 34 2.94 -24.22 5.81
C SER A 34 4.11 -23.83 4.92
N LYS A 35 5.17 -23.24 5.47
CA LYS A 35 6.39 -22.85 4.75
C LYS A 35 7.29 -24.04 4.37
N GLY A 36 7.23 -25.11 5.15
CA GLY A 36 8.10 -26.26 5.00
C GLY A 36 9.57 -25.95 5.34
N TRP A 37 10.42 -26.96 5.26
CA TRP A 37 11.83 -26.85 5.66
C TRP A 37 12.64 -25.84 4.84
N SER A 38 12.36 -25.73 3.54
CA SER A 38 13.06 -24.78 2.66
C SER A 38 12.73 -23.34 3.04
N GLY A 39 11.46 -23.01 3.25
CA GLY A 39 11.05 -21.65 3.60
C GLY A 39 11.51 -21.23 4.99
N ILE A 40 11.55 -22.16 5.96
CA ILE A 40 12.14 -21.88 7.29
C ILE A 40 13.63 -21.53 7.14
N LEU A 41 14.37 -22.31 6.36
CA LEU A 41 15.80 -22.08 6.15
C LEU A 41 16.06 -20.73 5.48
N GLU A 42 15.28 -20.41 4.44
CA GLU A 42 15.36 -19.13 3.73
C GLU A 42 15.09 -17.95 4.68
N ALA A 43 14.00 -18.01 5.46
CA ALA A 43 13.68 -16.97 6.43
C ALA A 43 14.80 -16.79 7.48
N ASP A 44 15.38 -17.88 7.98
CA ASP A 44 16.47 -17.81 8.95
C ASP A 44 17.77 -17.27 8.33
N VAL A 45 18.10 -17.65 7.09
CA VAL A 45 19.27 -17.12 6.35
C VAL A 45 19.09 -15.63 6.08
N THR A 46 18.01 -15.23 5.45
CA THR A 46 17.72 -13.84 5.08
C THR A 46 17.71 -12.93 6.30
N ARG A 47 17.16 -13.39 7.43
CA ARG A 47 17.22 -12.66 8.70
C ARG A 47 18.63 -12.55 9.26
N SER A 48 19.42 -13.62 9.19
CA SER A 48 20.80 -13.60 9.67
C SER A 48 21.66 -12.63 8.86
N GLU A 49 21.47 -12.58 7.54
CA GLU A 49 22.14 -11.65 6.64
C GLU A 49 21.71 -10.21 6.91
N ALA A 50 20.39 -9.95 7.00
CA ALA A 50 19.86 -8.63 7.34
C ALA A 50 20.39 -8.12 8.69
N LYS A 51 20.54 -9.01 9.69
CA LYS A 51 21.12 -8.66 10.99
C LYS A 51 22.59 -8.27 10.89
N VAL A 52 23.38 -9.00 10.11
CA VAL A 52 24.79 -8.68 9.89
C VAL A 52 24.93 -7.35 9.17
N GLU A 53 24.09 -7.10 8.17
CA GLU A 53 24.13 -5.84 7.41
C GLU A 53 23.72 -4.64 8.28
N ALA A 54 22.63 -4.74 9.04
CA ALA A 54 22.21 -3.68 9.96
C ALA A 54 23.30 -3.33 10.99
N LEU A 55 24.01 -4.34 11.51
CA LEU A 55 25.14 -4.13 12.42
C LEU A 55 26.35 -3.47 11.76
N ARG A 56 26.55 -3.66 10.44
CA ARG A 56 27.61 -3.01 9.67
C ARG A 56 27.28 -1.55 9.38
N GLU A 57 26.05 -1.27 8.96
CA GLU A 57 25.60 0.07 8.62
C GLU A 57 25.53 0.98 9.85
N ASN A 58 24.81 0.54 10.88
CA ASN A 58 24.54 1.34 12.08
C ASN A 58 24.71 0.51 13.35
N PRO A 59 25.95 0.34 13.86
CA PRO A 59 26.22 -0.45 15.07
C PRO A 59 25.54 0.07 16.35
N ARG A 60 25.05 1.33 16.32
CA ARG A 60 24.37 1.99 17.44
C ARG A 60 22.84 1.83 17.40
N GLU A 61 22.29 1.47 16.26
CA GLU A 61 20.86 1.27 16.11
C GLU A 61 20.49 -0.11 16.68
N THR A 62 19.50 -0.13 17.56
CA THR A 62 19.02 -1.39 18.14
C THR A 62 17.85 -1.92 17.33
N LEU A 63 17.63 -3.22 17.37
CA LEU A 63 16.42 -3.80 16.78
C LEU A 63 15.13 -3.27 17.45
N GLU A 64 15.25 -2.69 18.65
CA GLU A 64 14.16 -2.09 19.40
C GLU A 64 13.76 -0.73 18.84
N SER A 65 14.74 0.11 18.44
CA SER A 65 14.43 1.40 17.82
C SER A 65 13.76 1.25 16.46
N ARG A 66 13.97 0.12 15.79
CA ARG A 66 13.31 -0.21 14.52
C ARG A 66 11.83 -0.60 14.69
N ALA A 67 11.43 -1.06 15.87
CA ALA A 67 10.08 -1.49 16.20
C ALA A 67 9.32 -0.43 17.00
N GLU A 68 9.57 0.85 16.68
CA GLU A 68 8.86 1.98 17.26
C GLU A 68 7.59 2.30 16.47
N THR A 69 6.56 2.76 17.16
CA THR A 69 5.36 3.33 16.54
C THR A 69 5.70 4.66 15.86
N ASN A 70 4.75 5.19 15.08
CA ASN A 70 4.85 6.55 14.52
C ASN A 70 5.06 7.66 15.59
N GLN A 71 4.84 7.37 16.87
CA GLN A 71 5.06 8.25 18.01
C GLN A 71 6.42 8.04 18.70
N GLY A 72 7.30 7.20 18.15
CA GLY A 72 8.60 6.86 18.74
C GLY A 72 8.48 6.02 20.02
N GLN A 73 7.35 5.33 20.21
CA GLN A 73 7.12 4.48 21.36
C GLN A 73 7.35 3.02 20.97
N THR A 74 7.97 2.24 21.85
CA THR A 74 8.09 0.80 21.63
C THR A 74 6.71 0.17 21.62
N VAL A 75 6.42 -0.67 20.64
CA VAL A 75 5.17 -1.41 20.56
C VAL A 75 4.93 -2.25 21.82
N SER A 76 3.71 -2.21 22.34
CA SER A 76 3.35 -2.79 23.63
C SER A 76 2.41 -4.00 23.54
N SER A 77 1.72 -4.18 22.40
CA SER A 77 0.73 -5.24 22.19
C SER A 77 0.87 -5.90 20.82
N LYS A 78 0.30 -7.11 20.66
CA LYS A 78 0.29 -7.85 19.40
C LYS A 78 -0.45 -7.07 18.32
N GLU A 79 -1.62 -6.52 18.66
CA GLU A 79 -2.46 -5.75 17.75
C GLU A 79 -1.74 -4.49 17.25
N GLU A 80 -1.07 -3.77 18.15
CA GLU A 80 -0.26 -2.61 17.81
C GLU A 80 0.94 -3.00 16.94
N ALA A 81 1.57 -4.15 17.21
CA ALA A 81 2.68 -4.65 16.42
C ALA A 81 2.27 -4.98 14.98
N GLU A 82 1.14 -5.66 14.83
CA GLU A 82 0.54 -5.96 13.52
C GLU A 82 0.10 -4.69 12.79
N GLN A 83 -0.33 -3.66 13.51
CA GLN A 83 -0.68 -2.37 12.92
C GLN A 83 0.58 -1.64 12.42
N VAL A 84 1.61 -1.49 13.26
CA VAL A 84 2.88 -0.85 12.88
C VAL A 84 3.53 -1.59 11.70
N TRP A 85 3.48 -2.92 11.71
CA TRP A 85 3.94 -3.73 10.59
C TRP A 85 3.20 -3.40 9.29
N ARG A 86 1.86 -3.40 9.34
CA ARG A 86 1.04 -3.07 8.17
C ARG A 86 1.29 -1.66 7.68
N GLU A 87 1.33 -0.67 8.57
CA GLU A 87 1.61 0.72 8.22
C GLU A 87 2.98 0.86 7.56
N THR A 88 4.01 0.25 8.13
CA THR A 88 5.37 0.31 7.59
C THR A 88 5.46 -0.33 6.20
N MET A 89 4.87 -1.52 6.02
CA MET A 89 4.82 -2.19 4.72
C MET A 89 3.96 -1.43 3.70
N THR A 90 2.90 -0.74 4.16
CA THR A 90 2.08 0.13 3.29
C THR A 90 2.87 1.34 2.82
N LEU A 91 3.55 2.03 3.73
CA LEU A 91 4.39 3.19 3.38
C LEU A 91 5.48 2.78 2.41
N ARG A 92 6.14 1.65 2.65
CA ARG A 92 7.17 1.11 1.77
C ARG A 92 6.62 0.81 0.37
N PHE A 93 5.43 0.23 0.30
CA PHE A 93 4.73 0.00 -0.97
C PHE A 93 4.43 1.34 -1.67
N LEU A 94 3.83 2.31 -0.97
CA LEU A 94 3.48 3.62 -1.55
C LEU A 94 4.71 4.43 -1.99
N GLU A 95 5.85 4.23 -1.34
CA GLU A 95 7.13 4.88 -1.68
C GLU A 95 7.85 4.24 -2.88
N GLY A 96 7.32 3.16 -3.46
CA GLY A 96 7.99 2.48 -4.58
C GLY A 96 9.19 1.62 -4.15
N ARG A 97 9.30 1.26 -2.86
CA ARG A 97 10.48 0.58 -2.27
C ARG A 97 10.27 -0.92 -2.08
N ASP A 98 9.19 -1.46 -2.60
CA ASP A 98 8.96 -2.90 -2.63
C ASP A 98 9.45 -3.46 -3.97
N GLU A 99 10.60 -4.13 -3.97
CA GLU A 99 11.22 -4.68 -5.18
C GLU A 99 10.44 -5.86 -5.76
N GLU A 100 9.58 -6.50 -4.97
CA GLU A 100 8.72 -7.59 -5.45
C GLU A 100 7.44 -7.08 -6.13
N ALA A 101 7.10 -5.80 -5.95
CA ALA A 101 5.94 -5.18 -6.57
C ALA A 101 6.27 -4.64 -7.97
N ASP A 102 5.49 -5.07 -8.97
CA ASP A 102 5.58 -4.50 -10.32
C ASP A 102 4.78 -3.20 -10.42
N TYR A 103 5.40 -2.10 -10.00
CA TYR A 103 4.80 -0.76 -10.06
C TYR A 103 4.47 -0.33 -11.48
N ALA A 104 5.24 -0.75 -12.47
CA ALA A 104 4.97 -0.38 -13.87
C ALA A 104 3.66 -1.01 -14.36
N ALA A 105 3.40 -2.26 -13.96
CA ALA A 105 2.12 -2.91 -14.24
C ALA A 105 0.95 -2.33 -13.44
N ILE A 106 1.18 -1.68 -12.30
CA ILE A 106 0.12 -1.06 -11.50
C ILE A 106 -0.17 0.36 -12.01
N ASP A 107 0.86 1.21 -12.08
CA ASP A 107 0.76 2.62 -12.50
C ASP A 107 0.36 2.76 -13.98
N GLY A 108 0.72 1.78 -14.80
CA GLY A 108 0.37 1.74 -16.22
C GLY A 108 -0.95 1.05 -16.54
N ASN A 109 -1.69 0.56 -15.53
CA ASN A 109 -2.93 -0.16 -15.76
C ASN A 109 -4.14 0.76 -15.75
N GLU A 110 -4.52 1.14 -16.96
CA GLU A 110 -5.75 1.82 -17.32
C GLU A 110 -7.04 1.22 -16.71
N GLU A 111 -7.12 -0.09 -16.43
CA GLU A 111 -8.29 -0.70 -15.76
C GLU A 111 -8.47 -0.25 -14.30
N TYR A 112 -7.39 0.18 -13.65
CA TYR A 112 -7.45 0.73 -12.30
C TYR A 112 -7.80 2.23 -12.29
N ASP A 113 -7.79 2.89 -13.45
CA ASP A 113 -8.24 4.27 -13.56
C ASP A 113 -9.77 4.35 -13.44
N ASP A 114 -10.25 5.30 -12.62
CA ASP A 114 -11.69 5.56 -12.51
C ASP A 114 -12.17 6.39 -13.72
N TYR A 115 -12.32 5.73 -14.87
CA TYR A 115 -12.82 6.34 -16.09
C TYR A 115 -14.18 7.04 -15.90
N ARG A 116 -15.02 6.53 -14.99
CA ARG A 116 -16.34 7.12 -14.71
C ARG A 116 -16.19 8.49 -14.05
N GLN A 117 -15.23 8.62 -13.15
CA GLN A 117 -14.88 9.91 -12.57
C GLN A 117 -14.29 10.85 -13.62
N ILE A 118 -13.36 10.38 -14.45
CA ILE A 118 -12.75 11.18 -15.51
C ILE A 118 -13.81 11.70 -16.50
N GLU A 119 -14.74 10.83 -16.92
CA GLU A 119 -15.84 11.20 -17.83
C GLU A 119 -16.76 12.24 -17.20
N ARG A 120 -17.08 12.09 -15.90
CA ARG A 120 -17.90 13.06 -15.18
C ARG A 120 -17.21 14.41 -15.05
N ASP A 121 -15.93 14.42 -14.67
CA ASP A 121 -15.17 15.66 -14.50
C ASP A 121 -15.02 16.39 -15.86
N ALA A 122 -14.85 15.65 -16.97
CA ALA A 122 -14.84 16.22 -18.31
C ALA A 122 -16.22 16.79 -18.73
N GLN A 123 -17.30 16.11 -18.36
CA GLN A 123 -18.66 16.56 -18.62
C GLN A 123 -19.03 17.80 -17.79
N ASP A 124 -18.68 17.83 -16.51
CA ASP A 124 -18.90 18.97 -15.63
C ASP A 124 -18.15 20.20 -16.15
N ALA A 125 -16.88 20.04 -16.56
CA ALA A 125 -16.11 21.11 -17.19
C ALA A 125 -16.72 21.63 -18.51
N TYR A 126 -17.33 20.73 -19.29
CA TYR A 126 -18.07 21.10 -20.50
C TYR A 126 -19.32 21.94 -20.16
N PHE A 127 -20.13 21.50 -19.19
CA PHE A 127 -21.34 22.22 -18.77
C PHE A 127 -21.04 23.57 -18.11
N ASP A 128 -19.98 23.67 -17.30
CA ASP A 128 -19.56 24.93 -16.67
C ASP A 128 -19.03 25.95 -17.69
N ALA A 129 -18.40 25.46 -18.78
CA ALA A 129 -17.95 26.31 -19.88
C ALA A 129 -19.11 26.74 -20.80
N GLU A 130 -20.23 26.00 -20.80
CA GLU A 130 -21.44 26.36 -21.53
C GLU A 130 -22.20 27.44 -20.76
N SER A 131 -22.09 28.69 -21.22
CA SER A 131 -23.00 29.74 -20.75
C SER A 131 -24.41 29.37 -21.20
N PRO A 132 -25.43 29.35 -20.32
CA PRO A 132 -26.78 28.96 -20.70
C PRO A 132 -27.30 29.89 -21.80
N SER A 133 -27.27 29.42 -23.04
CA SER A 133 -27.91 30.10 -24.16
C SER A 133 -29.38 29.72 -24.10
N VAL A 134 -30.23 30.63 -23.65
CA VAL A 134 -31.68 30.51 -23.83
C VAL A 134 -31.97 30.75 -25.32
N GLU A 135 -31.74 29.74 -26.16
CA GLU A 135 -32.29 29.70 -27.52
C GLU A 135 -33.82 29.50 -27.42
N GLY A 136 -34.47 30.62 -27.11
CA GLY A 136 -35.91 30.76 -26.92
C GLY A 136 -36.33 32.20 -26.60
N SER A 137 -35.41 33.17 -26.64
CA SER A 137 -35.73 34.60 -26.54
C SER A 137 -35.21 35.40 -27.74
N THR A 138 -35.44 34.90 -28.94
CA THR A 138 -35.46 35.76 -30.14
C THR A 138 -36.91 36.04 -30.50
N THR A 139 -37.39 37.17 -30.00
CA THR A 139 -38.17 38.15 -30.78
C THR A 139 -37.98 37.91 -32.29
N GLY A 140 -38.97 37.34 -32.94
CA GLY A 140 -38.87 36.90 -34.34
C GLY A 140 -40.24 36.61 -34.90
N ASP A 141 -40.95 37.68 -35.20
CA ASP A 141 -42.01 37.79 -36.19
C ASP A 141 -41.89 36.73 -37.31
N THR A 142 -42.54 35.59 -37.16
CA THR A 142 -42.80 34.68 -38.30
C THR A 142 -44.12 35.11 -38.92
N GLY A 143 -44.07 36.25 -39.61
CA GLY A 143 -45.12 36.76 -40.49
C GLY A 143 -45.34 35.83 -41.68
N ILE A 144 -46.01 34.70 -41.45
CA ILE A 144 -46.62 33.89 -42.49
C ILE A 144 -48.10 33.77 -42.14
N GLN A 145 -48.86 34.79 -42.55
CA GLN A 145 -50.25 34.59 -42.94
C GLN A 145 -50.21 34.08 -44.38
N ASP A 146 -50.68 32.86 -44.60
CA ASP A 146 -51.22 32.48 -45.90
C ASP A 146 -52.63 31.92 -45.67
N PHE A 147 -53.51 32.27 -46.61
CA PHE A 147 -54.97 32.31 -46.53
C PHE A 147 -55.69 30.99 -46.19
#